data_AF-A0A9D8TIS6-F1
#
_entry.id   AF-A0A9D8TIS6-F1
#
_cell.length_a   1.000
_cell.length_b   1.000
_cell.length_c   1.000
_cell.angle_alpha   90.00
_cell.angle_beta   90.00
_cell.angle_gamma   90.00
#
_symmetry.space_group_name_H-M   'P 1'
#
loop_
_entity.id
_entity.type
_entity.pdbx_description
1 polymer ?
#
loop_
_entity_poly.entity_id
_entity_poly.type
_entity_poly.pdbx_seq_one_letter_code
_entity_poly.pdbx_strand_id
1 'polypeptide(L)'
;MRKIPPPNFNDQFVKDLLNKDVKDLSQIKWIFDGEKIKKADLEALKNRIDALDIPDPVWKKFGMSSAEKLKEKLKTDVIFNDIFKVE
;
A
#
# COMPACT_ATOMS: atom_id res chain seq x y z
N MET A 1 -0.86 -19.95 -9.36
CA MET A 1 0.02 -18.77 -9.36
C MET A 1 -0.66 -17.65 -8.60
N ARG A 2 -0.10 -17.23 -7.46
CA ARG A 2 -0.52 -15.98 -6.82
C ARG A 2 -0.02 -14.83 -7.70
N LYS A 3 -0.90 -13.88 -8.04
CA LYS A 3 -0.52 -12.66 -8.77
C LYS A 3 -0.15 -11.61 -7.74
N ILE A 4 1.01 -10.98 -7.89
CA ILE A 4 1.43 -9.82 -7.11
C ILE A 4 1.49 -8.64 -8.09
N PRO A 5 0.71 -7.57 -7.87
CA PRO A 5 -0.34 -7.42 -6.85
C PRO A 5 -1.53 -8.36 -7.13
N PRO A 6 -2.34 -8.71 -6.12
CA PRO A 6 -3.58 -9.44 -6.37
C PRO A 6 -4.57 -8.59 -7.17
N PRO A 7 -5.51 -9.21 -7.90
CA PRO A 7 -6.42 -8.49 -8.79
C PRO A 7 -7.23 -7.37 -8.11
N ASN A 8 -7.61 -7.58 -6.85
CA ASN A 8 -8.37 -6.66 -6.00
C ASN A 8 -7.50 -5.81 -5.07
N PHE A 9 -6.21 -5.67 -5.37
CA PHE A 9 -5.26 -4.93 -4.55
C PHE A 9 -5.76 -3.51 -4.22
N ASN A 10 -6.17 -2.74 -5.22
CA ASN A 10 -6.55 -1.33 -5.03
C ASN A 10 -7.70 -1.19 -4.03
N ASP A 11 -8.76 -1.97 -4.23
CA ASP A 11 -9.94 -1.91 -3.37
C ASP A 11 -9.64 -2.33 -1.94
N GLN A 12 -8.89 -3.41 -1.75
CA GLN A 12 -8.55 -3.89 -0.41
C GLN A 12 -7.58 -2.97 0.29
N PHE A 13 -6.56 -2.48 -0.41
CA PHE A 13 -5.58 -1.59 0.18
C PHE A 13 -6.19 -0.24 0.60
N VAL A 14 -7.11 0.33 -0.20
CA VAL A 14 -7.84 1.54 0.20
C VAL A 14 -8.77 1.27 1.39
N LYS A 15 -9.41 0.09 1.46
CA LYS A 15 -10.21 -0.30 2.64
C LYS A 15 -9.35 -0.44 3.90
N ASP A 16 -8.14 -0.99 3.79
CA ASP A 16 -7.20 -1.08 4.91
C ASP A 16 -6.80 0.32 5.39
N LEU A 17 -6.52 1.24 4.46
CA LEU A 17 -6.23 2.64 4.78
C LEU A 17 -7.43 3.35 5.43
N LEU A 18 -8.65 3.05 4.99
CA LEU A 18 -9.90 3.58 5.54
C LEU A 18 -10.26 2.99 6.91
N ASN A 19 -9.73 1.82 7.27
CA ASN A 19 -10.08 1.14 8.51
C ASN A 19 -9.83 2.06 9.72
N LYS A 20 -10.89 2.35 10.49
CA LYS A 20 -10.86 3.26 11.65
C LYS A 20 -9.82 2.89 12.70
N ASP A 21 -9.45 1.60 12.80
CA ASP A 21 -8.52 1.09 13.80
C ASP A 21 -7.05 1.25 13.36
N VAL A 22 -6.82 1.49 12.06
CA VAL A 22 -5.52 1.86 11.52
C VAL A 22 -5.33 3.36 11.75
N LYS A 23 -4.44 3.75 12.63
CA LYS A 23 -4.08 5.17 12.90
C LYS A 23 -2.75 5.55 12.26
N ASP A 24 -1.92 4.57 11.95
CA ASP A 24 -0.59 4.75 11.36
C ASP A 24 -0.34 3.72 10.24
N LEU A 25 0.46 4.10 9.24
CA LEU A 25 0.79 3.24 8.10
C LEU A 25 1.52 1.96 8.51
N SER A 26 2.27 1.97 9.62
CA SER A 26 2.98 0.80 10.12
C SER A 26 2.07 -0.34 10.57
N GLN A 27 0.78 -0.05 10.83
CA GLN A 27 -0.21 -1.05 11.20
C GLN A 27 -0.76 -1.83 10.00
N ILE A 28 -0.54 -1.33 8.78
CA ILE A 28 -0.93 -2.03 7.55
C ILE A 28 0.19 -2.98 7.18
N LYS A 29 -0.10 -4.28 7.18
CA LYS A 29 0.86 -5.33 6.78
C LYS A 29 0.27 -6.18 5.67
N TRP A 30 0.89 -6.14 4.51
CA TRP A 30 0.61 -6.98 3.36
C TRP A 30 1.74 -8.00 3.25
N ILE A 31 1.47 -9.20 3.78
CA ILE A 31 2.42 -10.33 3.79
C ILE A 31 2.08 -11.22 2.61
N PHE A 32 3.08 -11.47 1.76
CA PHE A 32 2.95 -12.39 0.64
C PHE A 32 3.70 -13.67 0.98
N ASP A 33 2.97 -14.75 1.21
CA ASP A 33 3.50 -16.09 1.56
C ASP A 33 4.64 -16.55 0.62
N GLY A 34 5.89 -16.46 1.10
CA GLY A 34 6.97 -17.45 0.98
C GLY A 34 7.64 -17.70 -0.37
N GLU A 35 7.10 -17.23 -1.49
CA GLU A 35 7.88 -17.17 -2.73
C GLU A 35 8.61 -15.83 -2.78
N LYS A 36 9.94 -15.85 -2.99
CA LYS A 36 10.78 -14.65 -3.14
C LYS A 36 10.07 -13.65 -4.05
N ILE A 37 9.53 -12.57 -3.46
CA ILE A 37 8.97 -11.48 -4.23
C ILE A 37 10.09 -10.96 -5.13
N LYS A 38 9.84 -10.98 -6.44
CA LYS A 38 10.82 -10.52 -7.41
C LYS A 38 10.81 -9.01 -7.42
N LYS A 39 11.92 -8.41 -7.83
CA LYS A 39 11.99 -6.95 -8.04
C LYS A 39 10.82 -6.43 -8.90
N ALA A 40 10.45 -7.17 -9.94
CA ALA A 40 9.33 -6.84 -10.82
C ALA A 40 7.97 -6.79 -10.08
N ASP A 41 7.76 -7.63 -9.07
CA ASP A 41 6.53 -7.64 -8.26
C ASP A 41 6.47 -6.39 -7.35
N LEU A 42 7.61 -5.98 -6.78
CA LEU A 42 7.72 -4.74 -6.00
C LEU A 42 7.46 -3.50 -6.89
N GLU A 43 8.01 -3.49 -8.11
CA GLU A 43 7.75 -2.42 -9.09
C GLU A 43 6.28 -2.40 -9.49
N ALA A 44 5.66 -3.56 -9.70
CA ALA A 44 4.24 -3.66 -10.00
C ALA A 44 3.36 -3.13 -8.86
N LEU A 45 3.71 -3.41 -7.59
CA LEU A 45 3.05 -2.84 -6.41
C LEU A 45 3.20 -1.31 -6.34
N LYS A 46 4.41 -0.77 -6.56
CA LYS A 46 4.64 0.70 -6.62
C LYS A 46 3.79 1.36 -7.70
N ASN A 47 3.75 0.78 -8.89
CA ASN A 47 2.88 1.27 -9.99
C ASN A 47 1.39 1.18 -9.62
N ARG A 48 1.01 0.16 -8.84
CA ARG A 48 -0.38 0.00 -8.39
C ARG A 48 -0.78 1.05 -7.35
N ILE A 49 0.16 1.48 -6.50
CA ILE A 49 -0.04 2.60 -5.56
C ILE A 49 -0.36 3.89 -6.32
N ASP A 50 0.30 4.14 -7.45
CA ASP A 50 0.02 5.32 -8.28
C ASP A 50 -1.42 5.32 -8.83
N ALA A 51 -1.95 4.15 -9.15
CA ALA A 51 -3.31 3.95 -9.64
C ALA A 51 -4.39 3.89 -8.53
N LEU A 52 -4.03 4.07 -7.25
CA LEU A 52 -5.04 4.05 -6.17
C LEU A 52 -5.97 5.25 -6.29
N ASP A 53 -7.27 5.01 -6.21
CA ASP A 53 -8.24 6.07 -5.97
C ASP A 53 -8.37 6.27 -4.46
N ILE A 54 -7.65 7.26 -3.93
CA ILE A 54 -7.58 7.54 -2.49
C ILE A 54 -8.57 8.67 -2.17
N PRO A 55 -9.69 8.38 -1.48
CA PRO A 55 -10.67 9.40 -1.17
C PRO A 55 -10.18 10.35 -0.07
N ASP A 56 -10.75 11.55 -0.06
CA ASP A 56 -10.48 12.64 0.89
C ASP A 56 -10.24 12.26 2.35
N PRO A 57 -11.09 11.41 2.98
CA PRO A 57 -10.92 11.04 4.37
C PRO A 57 -9.62 10.29 4.65
N VAL A 58 -9.07 9.58 3.67
CA VAL A 58 -7.90 8.73 3.85
C VAL A 58 -6.63 9.55 4.01
N TRP A 59 -6.34 10.44 3.06
CA TRP A 59 -5.10 11.21 3.12
C TRP A 59 -5.11 12.22 4.27
N LYS A 60 -6.28 12.79 4.61
CA LYS A 60 -6.44 13.66 5.79
C LYS A 60 -6.15 12.93 7.09
N LYS A 61 -6.62 11.69 7.21
CA LYS A 61 -6.39 10.83 8.38
C LYS A 61 -4.90 10.60 8.66
N PHE A 62 -4.08 10.46 7.61
CA PHE A 62 -2.64 10.33 7.75
C PHE A 62 -1.91 11.69 7.78
N GLY A 63 -2.62 12.81 7.97
CA GLY A 63 -2.03 14.15 8.06
C GLY A 63 -1.40 14.64 6.77
N MET A 64 -1.78 14.08 5.61
CA MET A 64 -1.26 14.51 4.32
C MET A 64 -2.10 15.67 3.76
N SER A 65 -1.54 16.42 2.82
CA SER A 65 -2.23 17.54 2.15
C SER A 65 -2.98 17.14 0.88
N SER A 66 -2.69 15.97 0.30
CA SER A 66 -3.40 15.42 -0.86
C SER A 66 -3.24 13.90 -0.97
N ALA A 67 -4.05 13.30 -1.85
CA ALA A 67 -3.91 11.89 -2.23
C ALA A 67 -2.52 11.59 -2.84
N GLU A 68 -1.97 12.47 -3.67
CA GLU A 68 -0.64 12.26 -4.25
C GLU A 68 0.45 12.25 -3.18
N LYS A 69 0.37 13.13 -2.18
CA LYS A 69 1.34 13.16 -1.07
C LYS A 69 1.33 11.86 -0.27
N LEU A 70 0.14 11.28 -0.06
CA LEU A 70 0.05 9.97 0.57
C LEU A 70 0.66 8.87 -0.32
N LYS A 71 0.40 8.88 -1.64
CA LYS A 71 1.03 7.93 -2.58
C LYS A 71 2.55 8.04 -2.61
N GLU A 72 3.08 9.27 -2.65
CA GLU A 72 4.53 9.52 -2.54
C GLU A 72 5.10 8.92 -1.25
N LYS A 73 4.43 9.15 -0.11
CA LYS A 73 4.82 8.59 1.19
C LYS A 73 4.81 7.06 1.20
N LEU A 74 3.76 6.43 0.67
CA LEU A 74 3.59 4.98 0.56
C LEU A 74 4.67 4.32 -0.31
N LYS A 75 5.21 5.04 -1.30
CA LYS A 75 6.27 4.55 -2.19
C LYS A 75 7.69 4.76 -1.65
N THR A 76 7.88 5.51 -0.55
CA THR A 76 9.20 5.62 0.09
C THR A 76 9.66 4.24 0.55
N ASP A 77 10.93 3.89 0.35
CA ASP A 77 11.41 2.53 0.64
C ASP A 77 11.19 2.14 2.11
N VAL A 78 11.27 3.09 3.04
CA VAL A 78 10.99 2.83 4.47
C VAL A 78 9.55 2.38 4.69
N ILE A 79 8.57 3.12 4.18
CA ILE A 79 7.15 2.80 4.37
C ILE A 79 6.73 1.60 3.52
N PHE A 80 7.20 1.56 2.28
CA PHE A 80 6.89 0.49 1.35
C PHE A 80 7.35 -0.86 1.88
N ASN A 81 8.60 -0.96 2.35
CA ASN A 81 9.13 -2.22 2.89
C ASN A 81 8.51 -2.59 4.25
N ASP A 82 8.05 -1.60 5.02
CA ASP A 82 7.35 -1.87 6.28
C ASP A 82 5.94 -2.41 6.05
N ILE A 83 5.22 -1.91 5.03
CA ILE A 83 3.88 -2.37 4.65
C ILE A 83 3.93 -3.70 3.90
N PHE A 84 4.75 -3.78 2.84
CA PHE A 84 4.84 -4.95 1.97
C PHE A 84 6.02 -5.82 2.41
N LYS A 85 5.77 -6.67 3.42
CA LYS A 85 6.79 -7.58 3.92
C LYS A 85 6.96 -8.75 2.96
N VAL A 86 8.20 -8.92 2.52
CA VAL A 86 8.67 -10.12 1.82
C VAL A 86 9.33 -11.00 2.89
N GLU A 87 8.70 -12.12 3.23
CA GLU A 87 9.33 -13.19 4.04
C GLU A 87 9.82 -14.33 3.14
#